data_AF-A0A2H1X541-F1
#
_entry.id   AF-A0A2H1X541-F1
#
_cell.length_a   1.000
_cell.length_b   1.000
_cell.length_c   1.000
_cell.angle_alpha   90.00
_cell.angle_beta   90.00
_cell.angle_gamma   90.00
#
_symmetry.space_group_name_H-M   'P 1'
#
loop_
_entity.id
_entity.type
_entity.pdbx_description
1 polymer ?
#
loop_
_entity_poly.entity_id
_entity_poly.type
_entity_poly.pdbx_seq_one_letter_code
_entity_poly.pdbx_strand_id
1 'polypeptide(L)'
;MLARDALLLEASNVARCVSKGKSEPFECRNHIRVLQPLGDGERLYVCGTNAHSPKDWVVYLNLTHLPRHEYVPGVGLGVAKCPYDPADNSTAVWVTDGNPGGLPTLYAGTNAEFTKADPVIFRNDLYDFRTGQKKYNFKRTLKYDSKWLDKTNFVGSFDVGEYVLFFFRETAVEFMNCGKAVYSRVARVCKHDTGGKHILSQNWATYLKARLNCSIPGEFPFYFDEIQSVYQMPGDTTRFYAAFTTGASDGLVGSAICTYTMDDIQEAFAGRFKEQVLLYCHN
;
A
#
# COMPACT_ATOMS: atom_id res chain seq x y z
N MET A 1 15.20 15.20 33.83
CA MET A 1 14.86 15.53 32.43
C MET A 1 13.44 15.01 32.24
N LEU A 2 12.44 15.90 32.13
CA LEU A 2 11.03 15.48 32.03
C LEU A 2 10.87 14.63 30.77
N ALA A 3 10.46 13.37 30.94
CA ALA A 3 10.00 12.54 29.84
C ALA A 3 8.91 13.32 29.11
N ARG A 4 9.08 13.57 27.81
CA ARG A 4 8.01 14.14 27.00
C ARG A 4 7.11 12.98 26.62
N ASP A 5 5.87 12.97 27.11
CA ASP A 5 4.89 11.92 26.81
C ASP A 5 4.30 12.05 25.38
N ALA A 6 4.77 13.03 24.59
CA ALA A 6 4.30 13.28 23.24
C ALA A 6 5.38 13.86 22.33
N LEU A 7 5.33 13.47 21.05
CA LEU A 7 6.09 14.05 19.95
C LEU A 7 5.17 14.86 19.03
N LEU A 8 5.46 16.16 18.88
CA LEU A 8 4.73 17.04 17.99
C LEU A 8 5.36 17.04 16.59
N LEU A 9 4.68 16.45 15.61
CA LEU A 9 5.06 16.48 14.20
C LEU A 9 4.15 17.45 13.43
N GLU A 10 4.40 18.75 13.57
CA GLU A 10 3.58 19.78 12.92
C GLU A 10 3.76 19.82 11.39
N ALA A 11 2.72 20.27 10.70
CA ALA A 11 2.76 20.40 9.26
C ALA A 11 3.66 21.55 8.82
N SER A 12 4.54 21.30 7.86
CA SER A 12 5.56 22.28 7.45
C SER A 12 5.06 23.36 6.49
N ASN A 13 3.91 23.20 5.84
CA ASN A 13 3.48 24.12 4.77
C ASN A 13 1.94 24.29 4.69
N VAL A 14 1.35 24.72 5.80
CA VAL A 14 -0.11 24.92 5.94
C VAL A 14 -0.63 25.95 4.93
N ALA A 15 0.02 27.12 4.80
CA ALA A 15 -0.42 28.18 3.90
C ALA A 15 -0.52 27.73 2.43
N ARG A 16 0.45 26.95 1.94
CA ARG A 16 0.43 26.40 0.57
C ARG A 16 -0.67 25.35 0.37
N CYS A 17 -1.01 24.60 1.42
CA CYS A 17 -2.11 23.66 1.37
C CYS A 17 -3.45 24.41 1.28
N VAL A 18 -3.64 25.43 2.13
CA VAL A 18 -4.85 26.27 2.13
C VAL A 18 -5.01 27.00 0.80
N SER A 19 -3.92 27.53 0.23
CA SER A 19 -3.96 28.21 -1.09
C SER A 19 -4.37 27.29 -2.24
N LYS A 20 -4.34 25.96 -2.06
CA LYS A 20 -4.85 24.96 -3.01
C LYS A 20 -6.32 24.58 -2.76
N GLY A 21 -7.02 25.32 -1.90
CA GLY A 21 -8.45 25.13 -1.61
C GLY A 21 -8.76 24.05 -0.59
N LYS A 22 -7.77 23.65 0.22
CA LYS A 22 -7.91 22.62 1.26
C LYS A 22 -8.23 23.23 2.62
N SER A 23 -9.00 22.52 3.44
CA SER A 23 -9.43 22.99 4.76
C SER A 23 -8.25 23.08 5.74
N GLU A 24 -8.03 24.27 6.31
CA GLU A 24 -7.02 24.47 7.35
C GLU A 24 -7.21 23.62 8.62
N PRO A 25 -8.42 23.51 9.21
CA PRO A 25 -8.58 22.82 10.48
C PRO A 25 -8.35 21.31 10.38
N PHE A 26 -8.54 20.71 9.20
CA PHE A 26 -8.45 19.27 9.01
C PHE A 26 -7.43 18.87 7.93
N GLU A 27 -7.67 19.19 6.65
CA GLU A 27 -6.83 18.70 5.54
C GLU A 27 -5.39 19.22 5.58
N CYS A 28 -5.18 20.47 6.02
CA CYS A 28 -3.85 21.08 6.10
C CYS A 28 -3.16 20.85 7.45
N ARG A 29 -3.45 19.73 8.11
CA ARG A 29 -2.70 19.22 9.27
C ARG A 29 -1.80 18.06 8.87
N ASN A 30 -0.94 17.63 9.79
CA ASN A 30 -0.15 16.43 9.59
C ASN A 30 -0.88 15.22 10.20
N HIS A 31 -1.43 14.37 9.35
CA HIS A 31 -2.08 13.14 9.77
C HIS A 31 -1.10 12.00 9.63
N ILE A 32 -0.70 11.39 10.75
CA ILE A 32 0.18 10.22 10.72
C ILE A 32 -0.60 9.03 10.13
N ARG A 33 0.02 8.35 9.17
CA ARG A 33 -0.59 7.28 8.37
C ARG A 33 0.25 6.00 8.37
N VAL A 34 1.54 6.11 8.63
CA VAL A 34 2.45 4.96 8.75
C VAL A 34 3.22 5.07 10.05
N LEU A 35 3.23 3.98 10.81
CA LEU A 35 4.06 3.77 11.99
C LEU A 35 4.59 2.34 11.93
N GLN A 36 5.90 2.16 11.81
CA GLN A 36 6.53 0.85 11.66
C GLN A 36 7.80 0.75 12.50
N PRO A 37 8.08 -0.39 13.15
CA PRO A 37 9.40 -0.63 13.76
C PRO A 37 10.46 -0.77 12.65
N LEU A 38 11.65 -0.19 12.86
CA LEU A 38 12.77 -0.37 11.91
C LEU A 38 13.38 -1.78 11.97
N GLY A 39 13.10 -2.53 13.04
CA GLY A 39 13.66 -3.85 13.31
C GLY A 39 14.91 -3.84 14.21
N ASP A 40 15.43 -2.66 14.56
CA ASP A 40 16.58 -2.51 15.46
C ASP A 40 16.22 -2.49 16.96
N GLY A 41 14.92 -2.49 17.28
CA GLY A 41 14.43 -2.49 18.66
C GLY A 41 14.48 -1.12 19.35
N GLU A 42 14.86 -0.05 18.65
CA GLU A 42 15.04 1.28 19.25
C GLU A 42 14.31 2.39 18.50
N ARG A 43 14.05 2.21 17.20
CA ARG A 43 13.54 3.28 16.33
C ARG A 43 12.24 2.90 15.60
N LEU A 44 11.45 3.94 15.33
CA LEU A 44 10.21 3.91 14.58
C LEU A 44 10.35 4.72 13.30
N TYR A 45 9.84 4.16 12.21
CA TYR A 45 9.61 4.85 10.95
C TYR A 45 8.20 5.44 10.99
N VAL A 46 8.09 6.73 10.72
CA VAL A 46 6.83 7.48 10.77
C VAL A 46 6.62 8.19 9.45
N CYS A 47 5.43 8.12 8.87
CA CYS A 47 5.06 8.94 7.69
C CYS A 47 3.68 9.56 7.89
N GLY A 48 3.56 10.84 7.52
CA GLY A 48 2.31 11.58 7.63
C GLY A 48 2.04 12.47 6.40
N THR A 49 0.77 12.84 6.25
CA THR A 49 0.27 13.62 5.11
C THR A 49 0.90 15.01 5.00
N ASN A 50 1.33 15.56 6.15
CA ASN A 50 2.05 16.83 6.27
C ASN A 50 1.42 17.96 5.42
N ALA A 51 0.12 18.20 5.60
CA ALA A 51 -0.68 19.18 4.86
C ALA A 51 -0.56 18.99 3.33
N HIS A 52 -0.96 17.81 2.84
CA HIS A 52 -0.86 17.45 1.42
C HIS A 52 0.56 17.62 0.85
N SER A 53 1.57 17.29 1.65
CA SER A 53 2.99 17.27 1.26
C SER A 53 3.73 16.17 2.02
N PRO A 54 3.42 14.90 1.74
CA PRO A 54 3.83 13.75 2.54
C PRO A 54 5.29 13.79 2.98
N LYS A 55 5.52 13.51 4.25
CA LYS A 55 6.84 13.55 4.87
C LYS A 55 7.00 12.37 5.81
N ASP A 56 8.22 11.85 5.87
CA ASP A 56 8.62 10.76 6.74
C ASP A 56 9.76 11.17 7.68
N TRP A 57 9.85 10.43 8.78
CA TRP A 57 10.80 10.61 9.87
C TRP A 57 11.22 9.25 10.42
N VAL A 58 12.39 9.25 11.08
CA VAL A 58 12.75 8.21 12.02
C VAL A 58 12.90 8.85 13.39
N VAL A 59 12.33 8.20 14.40
CA VAL A 59 12.29 8.68 15.79
C VAL A 59 12.60 7.51 16.71
N TYR A 60 13.03 7.79 17.94
CA TYR A 60 13.18 6.76 18.96
C TYR A 60 11.81 6.28 19.47
N LEU A 61 11.76 5.05 19.99
CA LEU A 61 10.55 4.45 20.60
C LEU A 61 9.98 5.28 21.75
N ASN A 62 10.82 6.03 22.46
CA ASN A 62 10.42 6.97 23.51
C ASN A 62 9.86 8.30 22.98
N LEU A 63 9.51 8.38 21.69
CA LEU A 63 8.93 9.55 21.03
C LEU A 63 9.84 10.78 21.06
N THR A 64 11.15 10.58 20.87
CA THR A 64 12.11 11.67 20.70
C THR A 64 12.74 11.68 19.31
N HIS A 65 13.09 12.87 18.83
CA HIS A 65 13.79 13.01 17.55
C HIS A 65 15.21 12.44 17.65
N LEU A 66 15.68 11.85 16.55
CA LEU A 66 17.10 11.56 16.40
C LEU A 66 17.93 12.87 16.45
N PRO A 67 19.13 12.85 17.03
CA PRO A 67 20.08 13.94 16.93
C PRO A 67 20.38 14.31 15.47
N ARG A 68 20.71 15.57 15.19
CA ARG A 68 20.99 16.04 13.81
C ARG A 68 22.13 15.31 13.10
N HIS A 69 23.05 14.71 13.84
CA HIS A 69 24.17 13.95 13.28
C HIS A 69 23.79 12.51 12.91
N GLU A 70 22.68 12.00 13.44
CA GLU A 70 22.10 10.70 13.09
C GLU A 70 21.15 10.86 11.91
N TYR A 71 21.72 10.93 10.71
CA TYR A 71 20.96 10.98 9.47
C TYR A 71 20.59 9.57 9.01
N VAL A 72 19.30 9.33 8.74
CA VAL A 72 18.83 8.09 8.10
C VAL A 72 18.67 8.34 6.60
N PRO A 73 19.48 7.67 5.74
CA PRO A 73 19.40 7.84 4.29
C PRO A 73 18.01 7.54 3.73
N GLY A 74 17.57 8.36 2.76
CA GLY A 74 16.29 8.16 2.09
C GLY A 74 15.06 8.62 2.87
N VAL A 75 15.22 9.16 4.08
CA VAL A 75 14.15 9.74 4.91
C VAL A 75 14.06 11.25 4.71
N GLY A 76 12.84 11.79 4.66
CA GLY A 76 12.52 13.21 4.58
C GLY A 76 11.47 13.57 3.52
N LEU A 77 11.28 12.73 2.50
CA LEU A 77 10.22 12.86 1.50
C LEU A 77 9.28 11.65 1.60
N GLY A 78 8.00 11.88 1.92
CA GLY A 78 7.00 10.83 2.12
C GLY A 78 6.18 10.46 0.87
N VAL A 79 6.49 11.06 -0.28
CA VAL A 79 5.77 10.79 -1.53
C VAL A 79 5.86 9.32 -1.90
N ALA A 80 4.73 8.69 -2.26
CA ALA A 80 4.57 7.25 -2.48
C ALA A 80 4.81 6.36 -1.24
N LYS A 81 5.12 6.93 -0.06
CA LYS A 81 5.30 6.21 1.21
C LYS A 81 4.09 6.33 2.13
N CYS A 82 3.38 7.45 2.05
CA CYS A 82 2.10 7.69 2.72
C CYS A 82 1.29 8.73 1.91
N PRO A 83 -0.04 8.85 2.14
CA PRO A 83 -0.91 9.61 1.25
C PRO A 83 -0.78 11.12 1.43
N TYR A 84 -1.18 11.85 0.39
CA TYR A 84 -1.38 13.31 0.46
C TYR A 84 -2.63 13.67 1.25
N ASP A 85 -3.73 12.96 1.00
CA ASP A 85 -5.04 13.26 1.56
C ASP A 85 -5.28 12.43 2.83
N PRO A 86 -5.72 13.04 3.95
CA PRO A 86 -6.05 12.27 5.16
C PRO A 86 -7.20 11.27 4.97
N ALA A 87 -8.08 11.45 3.98
CA ALA A 87 -9.18 10.53 3.71
C ALA A 87 -8.78 9.31 2.84
N ASP A 88 -7.54 9.27 2.32
CA ASP A 88 -7.11 8.15 1.49
C ASP A 88 -6.83 6.89 2.30
N ASN A 89 -7.38 5.77 1.84
CA ASN A 89 -7.05 4.43 2.32
C ASN A 89 -5.70 4.00 1.73
N SER A 90 -4.72 3.84 2.61
CA SER A 90 -3.33 3.49 2.27
C SER A 90 -2.81 2.42 3.21
N THR A 91 -1.73 1.76 2.82
CA THR A 91 -1.10 0.72 3.63
C THR A 91 0.41 0.79 3.47
N ALA A 92 1.15 0.31 4.47
CA ALA A 92 2.59 0.16 4.38
C ALA A 92 3.10 -0.88 5.38
N VAL A 93 4.19 -1.54 5.02
CA VAL A 93 4.90 -2.52 5.85
C VAL A 93 6.41 -2.32 5.72
N TRP A 94 7.12 -2.34 6.84
CA TRP A 94 8.58 -2.32 6.86
C TRP A 94 9.11 -3.75 6.81
N VAL A 95 9.95 -4.03 5.80
CA VAL A 95 10.50 -5.36 5.55
C VAL A 95 12.01 -5.33 5.82
N THR A 96 12.47 -6.15 6.75
CA THR A 96 13.89 -6.25 7.12
C THR A 96 14.66 -7.24 6.25
N ASP A 97 14.01 -8.34 5.85
CA ASP A 97 14.67 -9.50 5.26
C ASP A 97 14.08 -9.91 3.90
N GLY A 98 14.91 -10.52 3.05
CA GLY A 98 14.55 -11.01 1.71
C GLY A 98 14.66 -9.99 0.56
N ASN A 99 14.92 -8.72 0.89
CA ASN A 99 15.15 -7.66 -0.08
C ASN A 99 16.54 -7.78 -0.76
N PRO A 100 16.76 -7.18 -1.94
CA PRO A 100 18.06 -7.16 -2.60
C PRO A 100 19.19 -6.66 -1.69
N GLY A 101 20.25 -7.44 -1.58
CA GLY A 101 21.38 -7.14 -0.70
C GLY A 101 21.09 -7.27 0.80
N GLY A 102 19.95 -7.85 1.20
CA GLY A 102 19.54 -7.97 2.61
C GLY A 102 19.26 -6.62 3.27
N LEU A 103 18.85 -5.62 2.48
CA LEU A 103 18.67 -4.25 2.97
C LEU A 103 17.21 -4.00 3.39
N PRO A 104 16.98 -3.38 4.57
CA PRO A 104 15.63 -3.08 5.04
C PRO A 104 15.01 -1.96 4.20
N THR A 105 13.70 -2.03 3.96
CA THR A 105 12.98 -0.96 3.27
C THR A 105 11.47 -1.00 3.54
N LEU A 106 10.83 0.15 3.36
CA LEU A 106 9.38 0.27 3.32
C LEU A 106 8.81 -0.20 1.99
N TYR A 107 7.71 -0.94 2.08
CA TYR A 107 6.75 -1.19 1.01
C TYR A 107 5.46 -0.43 1.33
N ALA A 108 4.84 0.21 0.34
CA ALA A 108 3.65 1.03 0.55
C ALA A 108 2.67 0.95 -0.62
N GLY A 109 1.37 0.97 -0.31
CA GLY A 109 0.28 1.17 -1.24
C GLY A 109 -0.42 2.49 -0.93
N THR A 110 -0.36 3.47 -1.83
CA THR A 110 -0.93 4.81 -1.61
C THR A 110 -1.20 5.54 -2.92
N ASN A 111 -1.58 6.82 -2.84
CA ASN A 111 -1.63 7.72 -3.99
C ASN A 111 -0.43 8.67 -3.96
N ALA A 112 0.37 8.68 -5.04
CA ALA A 112 1.61 9.44 -5.12
C ALA A 112 1.41 10.88 -5.62
N GLU A 113 0.18 11.31 -5.93
CA GLU A 113 -0.10 12.65 -6.42
C GLU A 113 -1.24 13.33 -5.65
N PHE A 114 -1.14 14.66 -5.54
CA PHE A 114 -2.17 15.50 -4.90
C PHE A 114 -3.56 15.38 -5.56
N THR A 115 -3.59 15.17 -6.88
CA THR A 115 -4.81 15.03 -7.70
C THR A 115 -5.48 13.66 -7.55
N LYS A 116 -4.84 12.73 -6.83
CA LYS A 116 -5.24 11.32 -6.71
C LYS A 116 -5.16 10.51 -8.01
N ALA A 117 -4.44 10.99 -9.02
CA ALA A 117 -4.35 10.34 -10.33
C ALA A 117 -3.27 9.24 -10.44
N ASP A 118 -2.46 9.02 -9.38
CA ASP A 118 -1.33 8.09 -9.41
C ASP A 118 -1.41 7.09 -8.24
N PRO A 119 -2.37 6.15 -8.22
CA PRO A 119 -2.35 5.03 -7.29
C PRO A 119 -1.10 4.17 -7.56
N VAL A 120 -0.38 3.82 -6.50
CA VAL A 120 0.92 3.16 -6.62
C VAL A 120 1.11 2.10 -5.53
N ILE A 121 1.67 0.96 -5.93
CA ILE A 121 2.38 0.05 -5.03
C ILE A 121 3.88 0.31 -5.20
N PHE A 122 4.53 0.70 -4.12
CA PHE A 122 5.87 1.28 -4.09
C PHE A 122 6.78 0.56 -3.10
N ARG A 123 8.09 0.52 -3.41
CA ARG A 123 9.16 0.21 -2.47
C ARG A 123 10.22 1.28 -2.56
N ASN A 124 10.68 1.78 -1.41
CA ASN A 124 11.69 2.84 -1.36
C ASN A 124 13.00 2.43 -2.06
N ASP A 125 13.85 3.42 -2.32
CA ASP A 125 15.26 3.19 -2.59
C ASP A 125 15.88 2.38 -1.42
N LEU A 126 16.70 1.38 -1.74
CA LEU A 126 17.40 0.59 -0.73
C LEU A 126 18.74 1.24 -0.45
N TYR A 127 18.93 1.63 0.81
CA TYR A 127 20.17 2.19 1.31
C TYR A 127 20.87 1.18 2.21
N ASP A 128 22.19 1.14 2.10
CA ASP A 128 23.02 0.57 3.15
C ASP A 128 23.14 1.60 4.27
N PHE A 129 22.45 1.38 5.39
CA PHE A 129 22.44 2.31 6.52
C PHE A 129 23.79 2.44 7.24
N ARG A 130 24.75 1.53 7.02
CA ARG A 130 26.11 1.63 7.58
C ARG A 130 26.96 2.61 6.78
N THR A 131 26.84 2.56 5.46
CA THR A 131 27.67 3.38 4.55
C THR A 131 26.95 4.63 4.03
N GLY A 132 25.63 4.73 4.21
CA GLY A 132 24.80 5.80 3.67
C GLY A 132 24.53 5.69 2.17
N GLN A 133 25.05 4.67 1.49
CA GLN A 133 24.98 4.57 0.04
C GLN A 133 23.67 3.96 -0.44
N LYS A 134 23.07 4.57 -1.46
CA LYS A 134 21.98 3.94 -2.22
C LYS A 134 22.53 2.77 -3.03
N LYS A 135 22.01 1.56 -2.79
CA LYS A 135 22.40 0.33 -3.51
C LYS A 135 21.41 -0.07 -4.59
N TYR A 136 20.11 0.12 -4.37
CA TYR A 136 19.08 -0.17 -5.37
C TYR A 136 18.08 0.98 -5.47
N ASN A 137 17.64 1.28 -6.69
CA ASN A 137 16.57 2.24 -6.91
C ASN A 137 15.21 1.67 -6.46
N PHE A 138 14.29 2.57 -6.14
CA PHE A 138 12.91 2.29 -5.83
C PHE A 138 12.22 1.42 -6.89
N LYS A 139 11.10 0.84 -6.48
CA LYS A 139 10.19 0.12 -7.38
C LYS A 139 8.79 0.66 -7.28
N ARG A 140 8.10 0.69 -8.42
CA ARG A 140 6.71 1.15 -8.51
C ARG A 140 5.91 0.37 -9.55
N THR A 141 4.59 0.37 -9.38
CA THR A 141 3.68 -0.02 -10.46
C THR A 141 3.78 0.95 -11.63
N LEU A 142 3.38 0.50 -12.83
CA LEU A 142 3.44 1.32 -14.04
C LEU A 142 2.48 2.52 -13.90
N LYS A 143 3.01 3.73 -14.13
CA LYS A 143 2.25 4.97 -13.96
C LYS A 143 1.16 5.07 -15.03
N TYR A 144 -0.04 5.45 -14.62
CA TYR A 144 -1.19 5.67 -15.50
C TYR A 144 -1.64 4.43 -16.30
N ASP A 145 -1.29 3.23 -15.85
CA ASP A 145 -1.81 1.97 -16.43
C ASP A 145 -2.91 1.39 -15.53
N SER A 146 -4.17 1.54 -15.97
CA SER A 146 -5.34 1.07 -15.24
C SER A 146 -5.41 -0.46 -15.13
N LYS A 147 -4.68 -1.22 -15.97
CA LYS A 147 -4.57 -2.68 -15.81
C LYS A 147 -3.81 -3.03 -14.55
N TRP A 148 -2.88 -2.18 -14.13
CA TRP A 148 -2.12 -2.36 -12.89
C TRP A 148 -2.95 -1.94 -11.69
N LEU A 149 -3.41 -0.68 -11.65
CA LEU A 149 -4.20 -0.10 -10.56
C LEU A 149 -5.17 0.96 -11.09
N ASP A 150 -6.44 0.90 -10.68
CA ASP A 150 -7.44 1.93 -11.04
C ASP A 150 -8.31 2.36 -9.84
N LYS A 151 -8.18 3.62 -9.41
CA LYS A 151 -8.93 4.19 -8.25
C LYS A 151 -8.89 3.30 -7.00
N THR A 152 -7.68 2.84 -6.66
CA THR A 152 -7.43 1.86 -5.61
C THR A 152 -7.62 2.40 -4.20
N ASN A 153 -8.24 1.61 -3.32
CA ASN A 153 -8.31 1.81 -1.87
C ASN A 153 -7.64 0.63 -1.16
N PHE A 154 -6.51 0.88 -0.50
CA PHE A 154 -5.74 -0.16 0.19
C PHE A 154 -6.28 -0.45 1.58
N VAL A 155 -6.28 -1.73 1.98
CA VAL A 155 -6.80 -2.17 3.28
C VAL A 155 -5.78 -2.93 4.13
N GLY A 156 -4.65 -3.35 3.53
CA GLY A 156 -3.57 -4.00 4.27
C GLY A 156 -2.41 -4.44 3.38
N SER A 157 -1.24 -4.63 3.99
CA SER A 157 -0.07 -5.21 3.35
C SER A 157 0.69 -6.09 4.34
N PHE A 158 1.22 -7.21 3.86
CA PHE A 158 1.86 -8.22 4.72
C PHE A 158 3.17 -8.70 4.11
N ASP A 159 4.17 -8.83 4.96
CA ASP A 159 5.43 -9.49 4.68
C ASP A 159 5.27 -11.01 4.88
N VAL A 160 5.32 -11.80 3.81
CA VAL A 160 5.09 -13.26 3.86
C VAL A 160 6.07 -14.01 2.95
N GLY A 161 7.00 -14.73 3.57
CA GLY A 161 8.01 -15.53 2.87
C GLY A 161 8.87 -14.67 1.94
N GLU A 162 8.89 -15.02 0.66
CA GLU A 162 9.63 -14.30 -0.40
C GLU A 162 8.85 -13.13 -1.01
N TYR A 163 7.66 -12.83 -0.49
CA TYR A 163 6.72 -11.90 -1.09
C TYR A 163 6.28 -10.80 -0.14
N VAL A 164 5.81 -9.70 -0.73
CA VAL A 164 4.96 -8.73 -0.05
C VAL A 164 3.59 -8.76 -0.72
N LEU A 165 2.55 -8.94 0.09
CA LEU A 165 1.16 -8.96 -0.35
C LEU A 165 0.50 -7.61 -0.08
N PHE A 166 -0.39 -7.19 -0.98
CA PHE A 166 -1.20 -5.98 -0.85
C PHE A 166 -2.66 -6.33 -1.08
N PHE A 167 -3.52 -5.93 -0.16
CA PHE A 167 -4.96 -6.13 -0.23
C PHE A 167 -5.64 -4.78 -0.45
N PHE A 168 -6.54 -4.73 -1.43
CA PHE A 168 -7.22 -3.49 -1.82
C PHE A 168 -8.50 -3.76 -2.59
N ARG A 169 -9.35 -2.74 -2.72
CA ARG A 169 -10.43 -2.69 -3.71
C ARG A 169 -10.16 -1.62 -4.75
N GLU A 170 -10.58 -1.85 -5.98
CA GLU A 170 -10.35 -0.95 -7.11
C GLU A 170 -11.50 -1.06 -8.13
N THR A 171 -11.55 -0.15 -9.10
CA THR A 171 -12.47 -0.31 -10.24
C THR A 171 -12.14 -1.61 -11.00
N ALA A 172 -13.16 -2.42 -11.28
CA ALA A 172 -13.02 -3.63 -12.07
C ALA A 172 -12.92 -3.32 -13.57
N VAL A 173 -11.71 -3.00 -14.04
CA VAL A 173 -11.43 -2.70 -15.46
C VAL A 173 -11.90 -3.83 -16.37
N GLU A 174 -11.78 -5.08 -15.93
CA GLU A 174 -12.23 -6.25 -16.69
C GLU A 174 -13.76 -6.39 -16.78
N PHE A 175 -14.53 -5.63 -16.00
CA PHE A 175 -15.99 -5.65 -15.99
C PHE A 175 -16.59 -4.42 -16.68
N MET A 176 -15.77 -3.46 -17.13
CA MET A 176 -16.24 -2.18 -17.68
C MET A 176 -17.22 -2.31 -18.86
N ASN A 177 -17.16 -3.41 -19.62
CA ASN A 177 -18.08 -3.66 -20.73
C ASN A 177 -19.46 -4.13 -20.29
N CYS A 178 -19.56 -4.69 -19.09
CA CYS A 178 -20.80 -5.25 -18.55
C CYS A 178 -21.38 -4.37 -17.43
N GLY A 179 -20.66 -3.31 -17.01
CA GLY A 179 -21.13 -2.30 -16.07
C GLY A 179 -19.98 -1.60 -15.34
N LYS A 180 -20.30 -0.88 -14.27
CA LYS A 180 -19.31 -0.39 -13.31
C LYS A 180 -19.36 -1.27 -12.07
N ALA A 181 -18.25 -1.91 -11.74
CA ALA A 181 -18.10 -2.69 -10.54
C ALA A 181 -16.78 -2.32 -9.84
N VAL A 182 -16.74 -2.54 -8.53
CA VAL A 182 -15.52 -2.50 -7.72
C VAL A 182 -15.17 -3.94 -7.40
N TYR A 183 -13.91 -4.35 -7.54
CA TYR A 183 -13.47 -5.69 -7.12
C TYR A 183 -12.36 -5.60 -6.08
N SER A 184 -12.41 -6.57 -5.17
CA SER A 184 -11.37 -6.82 -4.19
C SER A 184 -10.22 -7.63 -4.79
N ARG A 185 -8.99 -7.25 -4.44
CA ARG A 185 -7.76 -7.81 -4.97
C ARG A 185 -6.79 -8.17 -3.87
N VAL A 186 -6.02 -9.22 -4.15
CA VAL A 186 -4.70 -9.42 -3.56
C VAL A 186 -3.67 -9.26 -4.66
N ALA A 187 -2.66 -8.41 -4.44
CA ALA A 187 -1.49 -8.30 -5.28
C ALA A 187 -0.25 -8.83 -4.56
N ARG A 188 0.72 -9.29 -5.35
CA ARG A 188 1.98 -9.87 -4.89
C ARG A 188 3.14 -9.26 -5.67
N VAL A 189 4.23 -8.99 -4.97
CA VAL A 189 5.56 -8.69 -5.55
C VAL A 189 6.62 -9.55 -4.86
N CYS A 190 7.66 -9.95 -5.58
CA CYS A 190 8.82 -10.61 -4.97
C CYS A 190 9.66 -9.58 -4.21
N LYS A 191 10.15 -9.95 -3.03
CA LYS A 191 11.05 -9.09 -2.26
C LYS A 191 12.34 -8.81 -3.03
N HIS A 192 12.93 -9.83 -3.65
CA HIS A 192 14.16 -9.74 -4.42
C HIS A 192 14.03 -8.99 -5.78
N ASP A 193 12.85 -8.45 -6.13
CA ASP A 193 12.64 -7.80 -7.43
C ASP A 193 13.53 -6.56 -7.59
N THR A 194 14.33 -6.53 -8.66
CA THR A 194 15.21 -5.42 -9.03
C THR A 194 14.72 -4.62 -10.25
N GLY A 195 13.55 -4.97 -10.77
CA GLY A 195 12.88 -4.37 -11.90
C GLY A 195 13.25 -4.98 -13.25
N GLY A 196 12.61 -4.48 -14.30
CA GLY A 196 12.88 -4.89 -15.68
C GLY A 196 14.20 -4.34 -16.23
N LYS A 197 14.49 -4.66 -17.49
CA LYS A 197 15.67 -4.11 -18.18
C LYS A 197 15.41 -2.69 -18.67
N HIS A 198 16.47 -1.87 -18.73
CA HIS A 198 16.49 -0.53 -19.31
C HIS A 198 15.36 0.39 -18.79
N ILE A 199 14.34 0.64 -19.61
CA ILE A 199 13.26 1.59 -19.35
C ILE A 199 12.35 1.17 -18.20
N LEU A 200 12.21 -0.14 -17.96
CA LEU A 200 11.39 -0.70 -16.88
C LEU A 200 12.17 -0.95 -15.59
N SER A 201 13.39 -0.40 -15.47
CA SER A 201 14.27 -0.64 -14.33
C SER A 201 13.71 -0.14 -13.00
N GLN A 202 12.78 0.82 -13.00
CA GLN A 202 12.08 1.29 -11.79
C GLN A 202 10.70 0.65 -11.60
N ASN A 203 10.26 -0.20 -12.53
CA ASN A 203 8.98 -0.89 -12.44
C ASN A 203 9.15 -2.30 -11.91
N TRP A 204 8.15 -2.80 -11.20
CA TRP A 204 8.12 -4.21 -10.78
C TRP A 204 8.19 -5.13 -12.00
N ALA A 205 9.02 -6.17 -11.92
CA ALA A 205 9.04 -7.26 -12.90
C ALA A 205 8.17 -8.45 -12.46
N THR A 206 7.76 -8.48 -11.18
CA THR A 206 7.08 -9.62 -10.54
C THR A 206 5.69 -9.29 -10.01
N TYR A 207 5.15 -8.10 -10.33
CA TYR A 207 3.82 -7.67 -9.91
C TYR A 207 2.73 -8.54 -10.56
N LEU A 208 1.90 -9.15 -9.71
CA LEU A 208 0.68 -9.86 -10.11
C LEU A 208 -0.47 -9.43 -9.19
N LYS A 209 -1.71 -9.47 -9.68
CA LYS A 209 -2.93 -9.34 -8.87
C LYS A 209 -3.99 -10.36 -9.25
N ALA A 210 -4.77 -10.81 -8.27
CA ALA A 210 -5.89 -11.72 -8.43
C ALA A 210 -7.14 -11.17 -7.75
N ARG A 211 -8.34 -11.52 -8.23
CA ARG A 211 -9.62 -11.20 -7.58
C ARG A 211 -9.79 -12.06 -6.32
N LEU A 212 -10.19 -11.44 -5.22
CA LEU A 212 -10.64 -12.17 -4.02
C LEU A 212 -12.11 -12.53 -4.18
N ASN A 213 -12.43 -13.81 -4.02
CA ASN A 213 -13.81 -14.27 -4.06
C ASN A 213 -14.37 -14.36 -2.63
N CYS A 214 -15.38 -13.54 -2.31
CA CYS A 214 -16.16 -13.68 -1.09
C CYS A 214 -17.63 -13.75 -1.49
N SER A 215 -18.21 -14.95 -1.46
CA SER A 215 -19.56 -15.17 -1.98
C SER A 215 -20.32 -16.27 -1.23
N ILE A 216 -21.64 -16.15 -1.19
CA ILE A 216 -22.51 -17.28 -0.83
C ILE A 216 -22.66 -18.17 -2.08
N PRO A 217 -22.33 -19.47 -1.99
CA PRO A 217 -22.43 -20.38 -3.13
C PRO A 217 -23.88 -20.62 -3.55
N GLY A 218 -24.10 -20.88 -4.84
CA GLY A 218 -25.40 -21.14 -5.45
C GLY A 218 -25.29 -21.18 -6.98
N GLU A 219 -26.41 -21.43 -7.67
CA GLU A 219 -26.47 -21.34 -9.15
C GLU A 219 -26.08 -19.93 -9.63
N PHE A 220 -26.49 -18.90 -8.87
CA PHE A 220 -26.07 -17.52 -9.00
C PHE A 220 -25.41 -17.08 -7.70
N PRO A 221 -24.06 -17.14 -7.59
CA PRO A 221 -23.38 -16.76 -6.36
C PRO A 221 -23.64 -15.30 -5.99
N PHE A 222 -23.88 -15.03 -4.71
CA PHE A 222 -24.06 -13.68 -4.18
C PHE A 222 -22.72 -13.15 -3.67
N TYR A 223 -22.15 -12.14 -4.34
CA TYR A 223 -20.82 -11.63 -4.06
C TYR A 223 -20.81 -10.43 -3.10
N PHE A 224 -19.81 -10.41 -2.21
CA PHE A 224 -19.43 -9.24 -1.41
C PHE A 224 -18.12 -8.71 -1.99
N ASP A 225 -18.22 -7.80 -2.94
CA ASP A 225 -17.11 -7.43 -3.81
C ASP A 225 -16.16 -6.36 -3.24
N GLU A 226 -16.55 -5.65 -2.16
CA GLU A 226 -15.79 -4.54 -1.59
C GLU A 226 -15.13 -4.89 -0.25
N ILE A 227 -13.84 -5.26 -0.28
CA ILE A 227 -13.04 -5.49 0.92
C ILE A 227 -12.83 -4.19 1.69
N GLN A 228 -13.07 -4.24 3.01
CA GLN A 228 -12.97 -3.10 3.92
C GLN A 228 -11.74 -3.18 4.84
N SER A 229 -11.35 -4.39 5.23
CA SER A 229 -10.21 -4.66 6.11
C SER A 229 -9.70 -6.08 5.92
N VAL A 230 -8.43 -6.30 6.23
CA VAL A 230 -7.80 -7.62 6.26
C VAL A 230 -6.92 -7.74 7.50
N TYR A 231 -6.92 -8.94 8.08
CA TYR A 231 -6.15 -9.27 9.28
C TYR A 231 -5.41 -10.59 9.06
N GLN A 232 -4.16 -10.63 9.53
CA GLN A 232 -3.36 -11.84 9.64
C GLN A 232 -3.05 -12.06 11.12
N MET A 233 -3.25 -13.28 11.60
CA MET A 233 -2.99 -13.60 12.99
C MET A 233 -1.47 -13.62 13.25
N PRO A 234 -0.96 -12.94 14.30
CA PRO A 234 0.46 -12.97 14.63
C PRO A 234 0.96 -14.41 14.79
N GLY A 235 2.03 -14.77 14.07
CA GLY A 235 2.61 -16.11 14.06
C GLY A 235 1.96 -17.11 13.08
N ASP A 236 0.80 -16.78 12.50
CA ASP A 236 0.20 -17.55 11.40
C ASP A 236 0.30 -16.78 10.09
N THR A 237 1.31 -17.12 9.30
CA THR A 237 1.53 -16.52 7.97
C THR A 237 0.74 -17.22 6.86
N THR A 238 -0.11 -18.20 7.19
CA THR A 238 -0.79 -19.07 6.23
C THR A 238 -2.22 -18.65 5.93
N ARG A 239 -2.80 -17.73 6.72
CA ARG A 239 -4.22 -17.33 6.61
C ARG A 239 -4.44 -15.82 6.71
N PHE A 240 -5.46 -15.36 6.01
CA PHE A 240 -5.93 -13.99 6.02
C PHE A 240 -7.44 -13.97 6.23
N TYR A 241 -7.89 -13.10 7.13
CA TYR A 241 -9.30 -12.88 7.44
C TYR A 241 -9.69 -11.50 6.93
N ALA A 242 -10.69 -11.42 6.06
CA ALA A 242 -11.06 -10.17 5.42
C ALA A 242 -12.56 -9.91 5.53
N ALA A 243 -12.91 -8.66 5.84
CA ALA A 243 -14.28 -8.18 5.89
C ALA A 243 -14.66 -7.52 4.56
N PHE A 244 -15.82 -7.87 4.03
CA PHE A 244 -16.33 -7.39 2.74
C PHE A 244 -17.73 -6.81 2.90
N THR A 245 -18.08 -5.89 2.01
CA THR A 245 -19.43 -5.36 1.84
C THR A 245 -19.92 -5.58 0.41
N THR A 246 -21.24 -5.52 0.22
CA THR A 246 -21.83 -5.34 -1.11
C THR A 246 -21.43 -3.99 -1.72
N GLY A 247 -21.61 -3.84 -3.03
CA GLY A 247 -21.34 -2.58 -3.72
C GLY A 247 -22.30 -1.48 -3.27
N ALA A 248 -21.79 -0.26 -3.11
CA ALA A 248 -22.63 0.87 -2.68
C ALA A 248 -23.83 1.15 -3.62
N SER A 249 -23.75 0.70 -4.88
CA SER A 249 -24.79 0.83 -5.90
C SER A 249 -25.81 -0.31 -5.95
N ASP A 250 -25.62 -1.38 -5.18
CA ASP A 250 -26.38 -2.63 -5.37
C ASP A 250 -27.78 -2.60 -4.74
N GLY A 251 -28.13 -1.53 -4.01
CA GLY A 251 -29.43 -1.34 -3.35
C GLY A 251 -29.66 -2.26 -2.14
N LEU A 252 -28.93 -3.38 -2.04
CA LEU A 252 -28.91 -4.28 -0.90
C LEU A 252 -27.60 -4.09 -0.13
N VAL A 253 -27.71 -3.71 1.15
CA VAL A 253 -26.54 -3.57 2.03
C VAL A 253 -26.31 -4.89 2.75
N GLY A 254 -25.13 -5.48 2.57
CA GLY A 254 -24.72 -6.70 3.24
C GLY A 254 -23.23 -6.70 3.55
N SER A 255 -22.82 -7.49 4.53
CA SER A 255 -21.41 -7.69 4.87
C SER A 255 -21.11 -9.16 5.12
N ALA A 256 -19.87 -9.57 4.84
CA ALA A 256 -19.39 -10.92 5.07
C ALA A 256 -17.93 -10.91 5.57
N ILE A 257 -17.53 -11.99 6.23
CA ILE A 257 -16.13 -12.26 6.57
C ILE A 257 -15.72 -13.52 5.83
N CYS A 258 -14.67 -13.42 5.02
CA CYS A 258 -14.09 -14.54 4.29
C CYS A 258 -12.65 -14.81 4.76
N THR A 259 -12.23 -16.07 4.68
CA THR A 259 -10.87 -16.49 5.01
C THR A 259 -10.18 -16.99 3.74
N TYR A 260 -8.91 -16.63 3.57
CA TYR A 260 -8.08 -17.05 2.44
C TYR A 260 -6.81 -17.70 2.97
N THR A 261 -6.44 -18.86 2.43
CA THR A 261 -5.15 -19.47 2.75
C THR A 261 -4.07 -18.96 1.79
N MET A 262 -2.82 -19.02 2.22
CA MET A 262 -1.69 -18.68 1.37
C MET A 262 -1.61 -19.64 0.17
N ASP A 263 -1.99 -20.91 0.34
CA ASP A 263 -1.99 -21.91 -0.72
C ASP A 263 -2.99 -21.53 -1.84
N ASP A 264 -4.22 -21.14 -1.48
CA ASP A 264 -5.23 -20.68 -2.46
C ASP A 264 -4.73 -19.44 -3.23
N ILE A 265 -4.07 -18.52 -2.52
CA ILE A 265 -3.49 -17.31 -3.12
C ILE A 265 -2.36 -17.70 -4.10
N GLN A 266 -1.50 -18.65 -3.75
CA GLN A 266 -0.44 -19.13 -4.64
C GLN A 266 -1.01 -19.86 -5.86
N GLU A 267 -2.04 -20.69 -5.68
CA GLU A 267 -2.72 -21.38 -6.77
C GLU A 267 -3.29 -20.37 -7.79
N ALA A 268 -3.93 -19.30 -7.31
CA ALA A 268 -4.42 -18.23 -8.18
C ALA A 268 -3.30 -17.56 -8.99
N PHE A 269 -2.12 -17.32 -8.38
CA PHE A 269 -0.97 -16.74 -9.07
C PHE A 269 -0.22 -17.71 -9.99
N ALA A 270 -0.35 -19.02 -9.78
CA ALA A 270 0.19 -20.06 -10.65
C ALA A 270 -0.76 -20.43 -11.80
N GLY A 271 -2.03 -20.02 -11.71
CA GLY A 271 -3.07 -20.28 -12.68
C GLY A 271 -2.93 -19.51 -13.99
N ARG A 272 -4.02 -19.50 -14.77
CA ARG A 272 -4.08 -18.85 -16.08
C ARG A 272 -4.11 -17.33 -15.94
N PHE A 273 -3.31 -16.66 -16.77
CA PHE A 273 -3.35 -15.20 -16.89
C PHE A 273 -4.61 -14.76 -17.65
N LYS A 274 -5.20 -13.66 -17.21
CA LYS A 274 -6.28 -13.00 -17.94
C LYS A 274 -5.68 -12.11 -19.03
N GLU A 275 -6.11 -12.33 -20.26
CA GLU A 275 -5.74 -11.52 -21.42
C GLU A 275 -6.99 -10.85 -21.99
N GLN A 276 -6.85 -9.62 -22.48
CA GLN A 276 -7.93 -8.90 -23.16
C GLN A 276 -7.48 -8.57 -24.58
N VAL A 277 -7.83 -9.44 -25.52
CA VAL A 277 -7.52 -9.30 -26.97
C VAL A 277 -8.67 -8.61 -27.73
N LEU A 278 -9.94 -8.93 -27.41
CA LEU A 278 -11.16 -8.34 -28.00
C LEU A 278 -12.32 -8.30 -26.98
N LEU A 279 -13.24 -7.35 -27.18
CA LEU A 279 -14.33 -6.96 -26.25
C LEU A 279 -15.61 -7.80 -26.45
N TYR A 280 -15.82 -8.87 -25.68
CA TYR A 280 -17.16 -9.44 -25.51
C TYR A 280 -17.36 -9.93 -24.07
N CYS A 281 -18.56 -9.71 -23.52
CA CYS A 281 -18.99 -10.33 -22.26
C CYS A 281 -19.25 -11.83 -22.55
N HIS A 282 -18.53 -12.73 -21.88
CA HIS A 282 -19.03 -14.09 -21.70
C HIS A 282 -19.89 -14.07 -20.44
N ASN A 283 -21.20 -14.29 -20.63
CA ASN A 283 -22.16 -14.57 -19.57
C ASN A 283 -21.80 -15.85 -18.83
#